data_AF-I4H8R8-F1
#
_entry.id   AF-I4H8R8-F1
#
_cell.length_a   1.000
_cell.length_b   1.000
_cell.length_c   1.000
_cell.angle_alpha   90.00
_cell.angle_beta   90.00
_cell.angle_gamma   90.00
#
_symmetry.space_group_name_H-M   'P 1'
#
loop_
_entity.id
_entity.type
_entity.pdbx_description
1 polymer ?
#
loop_
_entity_poly.entity_id
_entity_poly.type
_entity_poly.pdbx_seq_one_letter_code
_entity_poly.pdbx_strand_id
1 'polypeptide(L)'
;MYLSHFFEKMVDKQLKTVIWIGASKKELLEFPQEVVDEVGYILYRVQNNQNHPNVKSLKGFNGVFEIVSDYQTDTYRTVICRLG
;
A
#
# COMPACT_ATOMS: atom_id res chain seq x y z
N MET A 1 -24.86 1.08 -25.68
CA MET A 1 -24.81 0.30 -24.42
C MET A 1 -23.39 -0.13 -23.99
N TYR A 2 -22.31 0.20 -24.74
CA TYR A 2 -20.92 -0.09 -24.31
C TYR A 2 -20.22 1.10 -23.65
N LEU A 3 -20.58 2.33 -24.03
CA LEU A 3 -19.97 3.56 -23.51
C LEU A 3 -20.35 3.86 -22.06
N SER A 4 -21.58 3.56 -21.63
CA SER A 4 -22.04 3.82 -20.26
C SER A 4 -21.33 2.93 -19.24
N HIS A 5 -21.16 1.64 -19.54
CA HIS A 5 -20.47 0.70 -18.66
C HIS A 5 -18.96 0.96 -18.58
N PHE A 6 -18.37 1.50 -19.66
CA PHE A 6 -16.99 1.97 -19.67
C PHE A 6 -16.83 3.26 -18.85
N PHE A 7 -17.79 4.18 -18.95
CA PHE A 7 -17.79 5.42 -18.18
C PHE A 7 -18.01 5.19 -16.68
N GLU A 8 -18.92 4.30 -16.29
CA GLU A 8 -19.11 3.89 -14.88
C GLU A 8 -17.83 3.30 -14.26
N LYS A 9 -17.09 2.45 -14.99
CA LYS A 9 -15.81 1.91 -14.52
C LYS A 9 -14.71 2.97 -14.36
N MET A 10 -14.77 4.07 -15.10
CA MET A 10 -13.81 5.17 -14.98
C MET A 10 -14.17 6.17 -13.87
N VAL A 11 -15.46 6.30 -13.54
CA VAL A 11 -15.96 7.26 -12.55
C VAL A 11 -15.79 6.77 -11.11
N ASP A 12 -15.62 5.46 -10.87
CA ASP A 12 -15.64 4.92 -9.50
C ASP A 12 -14.51 3.95 -9.18
N LYS A 13 -13.26 4.39 -9.38
CA LYS A 13 -12.13 3.76 -8.69
C LYS A 13 -11.82 4.54 -7.42
N GLN A 14 -12.72 4.49 -6.44
CA GLN A 14 -12.43 4.97 -5.09
C GLN A 14 -11.20 4.22 -4.56
N LEU A 15 -10.14 4.97 -4.27
CA LEU A 15 -8.96 4.44 -3.58
C LEU A 15 -9.43 3.84 -2.26
N LYS A 16 -9.03 2.59 -1.97
CA LYS A 16 -9.31 2.02 -0.65
C LYS A 16 -8.68 2.90 0.42
N THR A 17 -9.44 3.31 1.42
CA THR A 17 -8.92 4.14 2.52
C THR A 17 -7.82 3.40 3.29
N VAL A 18 -6.70 4.08 3.56
CA VAL A 18 -5.66 3.58 4.47
C VAL A 18 -6.01 4.03 5.88
N ILE A 19 -6.10 3.07 6.80
CA ILE A 19 -6.31 3.33 8.22
C ILE A 19 -4.98 3.13 8.94
N TRP A 20 -4.51 4.18 9.60
CA TRP A 20 -3.30 4.13 10.42
C TRP A 20 -3.65 3.71 11.84
N ILE A 21 -2.93 2.72 12.37
CA ILE A 21 -3.16 2.19 13.71
C ILE A 21 -2.04 2.65 14.63
N GLY A 22 -2.37 3.24 15.78
CA GLY A 22 -1.39 3.71 16.77
C GLY A 22 -0.39 4.71 16.18
N ALA A 23 0.90 4.51 16.48
CA ALA A 23 1.99 5.37 16.02
C ALA A 23 2.50 5.06 14.61
N SER A 24 1.92 4.08 13.90
CA SER A 24 2.43 3.59 12.60
C SER A 24 2.72 4.68 11.57
N LYS A 25 1.84 5.68 11.43
CA LYS A 25 2.08 6.81 10.52
C LYS A 25 3.26 7.67 10.97
N LYS A 26 3.33 7.95 12.27
CA LYS A 26 4.38 8.79 12.84
C LYS A 26 5.74 8.13 12.68
N GLU A 27 5.85 6.84 13.02
CA GLU A 27 7.08 6.07 12.90
C GLU A 27 7.54 5.94 11.44
N LEU A 28 6.61 5.73 10.50
CA LEU A 28 6.95 5.73 9.07
C LEU A 28 7.57 7.07 8.65
N LEU A 29 7.02 8.19 9.10
CA LEU A 29 7.53 9.53 8.76
C LEU A 29 8.86 9.88 9.43
N GLU A 30 9.35 9.05 10.36
CA GLU A 30 10.68 9.18 10.96
C GLU A 30 11.75 8.41 10.14
N PHE A 31 11.35 7.63 9.12
CA PHE A 31 12.28 6.92 8.24
C PHE A 31 12.94 7.87 7.22
N PRO A 32 14.05 7.46 6.57
CA PRO A 32 14.64 8.21 5.47
C PRO A 32 13.61 8.57 4.40
N GLN A 33 13.75 9.73 3.78
CA GLN A 33 12.76 10.26 2.82
C GLN A 33 12.52 9.28 1.66
N GLU A 34 13.57 8.63 1.17
CA GLU A 34 13.47 7.65 0.09
C GLU A 34 12.62 6.43 0.48
N VAL A 35 12.69 6.01 1.74
CA VAL A 35 11.87 4.91 2.29
C VAL A 35 10.42 5.36 2.39
N VAL A 36 10.17 6.58 2.88
CA VAL A 36 8.82 7.16 2.97
C VAL A 36 8.18 7.24 1.58
N ASP A 37 8.94 7.69 0.58
CA ASP A 37 8.47 7.82 -0.80
C ASP A 37 8.17 6.46 -1.43
N GLU A 38 9.05 5.47 -1.24
CA GLU A 38 8.83 4.11 -1.73
C GLU A 38 7.59 3.47 -1.09
N VAL A 39 7.49 3.51 0.24
CA VAL A 39 6.33 2.97 0.96
C VAL A 39 5.05 3.69 0.54
N GLY A 40 5.07 5.02 0.41
CA GLY A 40 3.94 5.81 -0.06
C GLY A 40 3.47 5.43 -1.46
N TYR A 41 4.42 5.24 -2.39
CA TYR A 41 4.12 4.77 -3.74
C TYR A 41 3.47 3.38 -3.73
N ILE A 42 4.02 2.47 -2.94
CA ILE A 42 3.50 1.10 -2.82
C ILE A 42 2.11 1.09 -2.18
N LEU A 43 1.87 1.91 -1.15
CA LEU A 43 0.55 2.08 -0.54
C LEU A 43 -0.47 2.54 -1.60
N TYR A 44 -0.13 3.55 -2.41
CA TYR A 44 -1.00 4.01 -3.49
C TYR A 44 -1.34 2.90 -4.50
N ARG A 45 -0.37 2.06 -4.85
CA ARG A 45 -0.58 0.89 -5.72
C ARG A 45 -1.55 -0.11 -5.08
N VAL A 46 -1.37 -0.40 -3.79
CA VAL A 46 -2.24 -1.31 -3.03
C VAL A 46 -3.67 -0.76 -2.93
N GLN A 47 -3.85 0.54 -2.66
CA GLN A 47 -5.15 1.21 -2.65
C GLN A 47 -5.87 1.10 -4.00
N ASN A 48 -5.09 1.06 -5.09
CA ASN A 48 -5.55 0.86 -6.46
C ASN A 48 -5.78 -0.60 -6.86
N ASN A 49 -5.71 -1.56 -5.92
CA ASN A 49 -5.75 -2.99 -6.23
C ASN A 49 -4.65 -3.44 -7.22
N GLN A 50 -3.52 -2.72 -7.27
CA GLN A 50 -2.39 -3.07 -8.12
C GLN A 50 -1.32 -3.80 -7.31
N ASN A 51 -0.71 -4.81 -7.91
CA ASN A 51 0.42 -5.52 -7.31
C ASN A 51 1.71 -4.71 -7.43
N HIS A 52 2.63 -4.93 -6.50
CA HIS A 52 3.99 -4.39 -6.52
C HIS A 52 4.96 -5.49 -6.05
N PRO A 53 6.16 -5.66 -6.66
CA PRO A 53 7.09 -6.75 -6.33
C PRO A 53 7.55 -6.73 -4.86
N ASN A 54 7.64 -5.53 -4.26
CA ASN A 54 8.06 -5.35 -2.87
C ASN A 54 6.91 -5.57 -1.86
N VAL A 55 5.71 -5.92 -2.33
CA VAL A 55 4.56 -6.29 -1.48
C VAL A 55 4.49 -7.81 -1.39
N LYS A 56 4.72 -8.34 -0.20
CA LYS A 56 4.65 -9.77 0.08
C LYS A 56 3.45 -10.07 0.96
N SER A 57 2.65 -11.06 0.59
CA SER A 57 1.61 -11.56 1.49
C SER A 57 2.26 -12.22 2.71
N LEU A 58 1.83 -11.81 3.91
CA LEU A 58 2.34 -12.38 5.14
C LEU A 58 1.73 -13.77 5.34
N LYS A 59 2.57 -14.81 5.35
CA LYS A 59 2.10 -16.19 5.48
C LYS A 59 1.34 -16.38 6.81
N GLY A 60 0.21 -17.08 6.75
CA GLY A 60 -0.63 -17.33 7.91
C GLY A 60 -1.67 -16.24 8.21
N PHE A 61 -1.66 -15.13 7.48
CA PHE A 61 -2.63 -14.05 7.62
C PHE A 61 -3.33 -13.75 6.30
N ASN A 62 -4.65 -13.65 6.32
CA ASN A 62 -5.43 -13.28 5.14
C ASN A 62 -5.55 -11.75 5.05
N GLY A 63 -5.18 -11.18 3.92
CA GLY A 63 -5.28 -9.74 3.68
C GLY A 63 -4.18 -8.90 4.35
N VAL A 64 -3.18 -9.52 5.00
CA VAL A 64 -2.03 -8.82 5.55
C VAL A 64 -0.86 -8.90 4.58
N PHE A 65 -0.26 -7.75 4.30
CA PHE A 65 0.87 -7.61 3.40
C PHE A 65 2.01 -6.90 4.11
N GLU A 66 3.23 -7.22 3.69
CA GLU A 66 4.46 -6.58 4.13
C GLU A 66 5.09 -5.87 2.93
N ILE A 67 5.42 -4.60 3.14
CA ILE A 67 6.25 -3.79 2.23
C ILE A 67 7.67 -3.84 2.78
N VAL A 68 8.64 -4.23 1.95
CA VAL A 68 10.06 -4.22 2.30
C VAL A 68 10.76 -3.15 1.47
N SER A 69 11.48 -2.24 2.13
CA SER A 69 12.27 -1.18 1.52
C SER A 69 13.69 -1.26 2.07
N ASP A 70 14.66 -1.53 1.19
CA ASP A 70 16.07 -1.59 1.56
C ASP A 70 16.71 -0.22 1.30
N TYR A 71 17.37 0.35 2.31
CA TYR A 71 18.02 1.66 2.23
C TYR A 71 19.42 1.60 2.84
N GLN A 72 20.44 1.83 2.01
CA GLN A 72 21.85 1.73 2.38
C GLN A 72 22.18 0.36 3.00
N THR A 73 22.48 0.31 4.30
CA THR A 73 22.79 -0.91 5.06
C THR A 73 21.59 -1.46 5.84
N ASP A 74 20.46 -0.76 5.81
CA ASP A 74 19.28 -1.04 6.63
C ASP A 74 18.10 -1.55 5.79
N THR A 75 17.22 -2.34 6.42
CA THR A 75 15.98 -2.84 5.82
C THR A 75 14.79 -2.37 6.66
N TYR A 76 13.90 -1.62 6.04
CA TYR A 76 12.65 -1.13 6.63
C TYR A 76 11.48 -1.99 6.18
N ARG A 77 10.57 -2.27 7.12
CA ARG A 77 9.38 -3.10 6.88
C ARG A 77 8.13 -2.37 7.33
N THR A 78 7.15 -2.28 6.44
CA THR A 78 5.83 -1.72 6.76
C THR A 78 4.77 -2.78 6.57
N VAL A 79 4.07 -3.14 7.65
CA VAL A 79 2.98 -4.12 7.60
C VAL A 79 1.65 -3.40 7.42
N ILE A 80 0.87 -3.85 6.44
CA ILE A 80 -0.43 -3.28 6.10
C ILE A 80 -1.50 -4.37 6.07
N CYS A 81 -2.72 -4.00 6.44
CA CYS A 81 -3.87 -4.88 6.32
C CYS A 81 -4.87 -4.31 5.31
N ARG A 82 -5.33 -5.17 4.42
CA ARG A 82 -6.44 -4.92 3.51
C ARG A 82 -7.68 -5.55 4.12
N LEU A 83 -8.59 -4.70 4.57
CA LEU A 83 -9.94 -5.16 4.92
C LEU A 83 -10.65 -5.61 3.64
N GLY A 84 -11.28 -6.79 3.73
CA GLY A 84 -12.03 -7.46 2.67
C GLY A 84 -13.18 -6.62 2.17
#